data_AF-A0A4Q6BZY8-F1
#
_entry.id   AF-A0A4Q6BZY8-F1
#
_cell.length_a   1.000
_cell.length_b   1.000
_cell.length_c   1.000
_cell.angle_alpha   90.00
_cell.angle_beta   90.00
_cell.angle_gamma   90.00
#
_symmetry.space_group_name_H-M   'P 1'
#
loop_
_entity.id
_entity.type
_entity.pdbx_description
1 polymer ?
#
loop_
_entity_poly.entity_id
_entity_poly.type
_entity_poly.pdbx_seq_one_letter_code
_entity_poly.pdbx_strand_id
1 'polypeptide(L)'
;MREPKRGQQEDLSDQAESKLKTKSDAMPVVKAYKTLFGNGGFMFAVLGYAAYTFVVGGLSFWMPTYIVRYFDGVTAERGNIVFGAVTVVGGFIGTVVGGFLADKIEKRSGNGYLKVAVLSMVLSVPVFWILLSIRDFNHFAMLLFVLDIFLFMCMSPLDAAVIGSVRPALRSTAMALNIFLIHALGDGISRVLMGLISDSSGLQSAVALLPWVLALAGVLWAMGIVGYWQPMLWPKGALSIPKYQAHRGFRPTADVQENTLNAFRRAKASGAEMVECDVQLSRDGHAVIFHDADLVRIGNSKEKFGEL
;
A
#
# COMPACT_ATOMS: atom_id res chain seq x y z
N MET A 1 -42.62 -1.36 26.32
CA MET A 1 -41.49 -2.31 26.16
C MET A 1 -40.68 -2.29 27.45
N ARG A 2 -40.29 -3.46 27.97
CA ARG A 2 -39.38 -3.57 29.12
C ARG A 2 -37.98 -3.24 28.62
N GLU A 3 -37.27 -2.32 29.28
CA GLU A 3 -35.87 -2.05 28.91
C GLU A 3 -35.02 -3.31 29.08
N PRO A 4 -34.12 -3.61 28.13
CA PRO A 4 -33.19 -4.72 28.25
C PRO A 4 -32.23 -4.48 29.42
N LYS A 5 -31.81 -5.57 30.07
CA LYS A 5 -30.84 -5.48 31.17
C LYS A 5 -29.52 -4.92 30.64
N ARG A 6 -28.94 -3.95 31.36
CA ARG A 6 -27.57 -3.43 31.10
C ARG A 6 -26.60 -4.62 31.01
N GLY A 7 -25.75 -4.63 29.98
CA GLY A 7 -24.76 -5.69 29.72
C GLY A 7 -25.26 -6.84 28.84
N GLN A 8 -26.55 -6.94 28.54
CA GLN A 8 -27.09 -8.06 27.74
C GLN A 8 -26.60 -8.03 26.28
N GLN A 9 -26.27 -6.86 25.73
CA GLN A 9 -25.63 -6.72 24.41
C GLN A 9 -24.13 -7.05 24.44
N GLU A 10 -23.45 -6.80 25.57
CA GLU A 10 -22.02 -7.11 25.76
C GLU A 10 -21.81 -8.63 25.93
N ASP A 11 -22.66 -9.31 26.71
CA ASP A 11 -22.61 -10.77 26.83
C ASP A 11 -22.91 -11.47 25.49
N LEU A 12 -23.84 -10.92 24.70
CA LEU A 12 -24.16 -11.45 23.37
C LEU A 12 -23.05 -11.15 22.36
N SER A 13 -22.40 -9.99 22.44
CA SER A 13 -21.23 -9.67 21.59
C SER A 13 -20.03 -10.53 21.96
N ASP A 14 -19.78 -10.77 23.25
CA ASP A 14 -18.65 -11.57 23.72
C ASP A 14 -18.83 -13.06 23.40
N GLN A 15 -20.07 -13.57 23.48
CA GLN A 15 -20.40 -14.93 23.04
C GLN A 15 -20.37 -15.07 21.50
N ALA A 16 -20.77 -14.03 20.76
CA ALA A 16 -20.66 -14.01 19.30
C ALA A 16 -19.18 -13.92 18.86
N GLU A 17 -18.38 -13.07 19.51
CA GLU A 17 -16.94 -12.96 19.29
C GLU A 17 -16.20 -14.23 19.68
N SER A 18 -16.57 -14.87 20.79
CA SER A 18 -16.02 -16.15 21.23
C SER A 18 -16.28 -17.25 20.20
N LYS A 19 -17.52 -17.34 19.68
CA LYS A 19 -17.88 -18.31 18.62
C LYS A 19 -17.22 -18.00 17.28
N LEU A 20 -17.01 -16.72 16.95
CA LEU A 20 -16.28 -16.30 15.75
C LEU A 20 -14.77 -16.58 15.86
N LYS A 21 -14.16 -16.42 17.04
CA LYS A 21 -12.74 -16.68 17.28
C LYS A 21 -12.36 -18.16 17.19
N THR A 22 -13.29 -19.09 17.46
CA THR A 22 -12.99 -20.54 17.46
C THR A 22 -12.93 -21.23 16.08
N LYS A 23 -13.20 -20.55 14.95
CA LYS A 23 -13.14 -21.18 13.61
C LYS A 23 -12.75 -20.23 12.48
N SER A 24 -11.83 -19.30 12.72
CA SER A 24 -11.09 -18.69 11.61
C SER A 24 -9.99 -19.67 11.21
N ASP A 25 -10.16 -20.38 10.08
CA ASP A 25 -9.07 -21.07 9.39
C ASP A 25 -8.05 -20.02 8.91
N ALA A 26 -7.25 -19.50 9.86
CA ALA A 26 -6.15 -18.62 9.55
C ALA A 26 -5.19 -19.40 8.65
N MET A 27 -4.88 -18.82 7.49
CA MET A 27 -3.98 -19.46 6.54
C MET A 27 -2.66 -19.84 7.24
N PRO A 28 -2.18 -21.09 7.10
CA PRO A 28 -0.90 -21.47 7.70
C PRO A 28 0.20 -20.51 7.30
N VAL A 29 1.04 -20.10 8.26
CA VAL A 29 2.06 -19.04 8.09
C VAL A 29 2.96 -19.28 6.87
N VAL A 30 3.39 -20.52 6.65
CA VAL A 30 4.22 -20.89 5.49
C VAL A 30 3.48 -20.63 4.16
N LYS A 31 2.18 -20.95 4.10
CA LYS A 31 1.36 -20.72 2.91
C LYS A 31 1.13 -19.21 2.69
N ALA A 32 0.98 -18.43 3.76
CA ALA A 32 0.90 -16.97 3.68
C ALA A 32 2.17 -16.37 3.06
N TYR A 33 3.36 -16.74 3.55
CA TYR A 33 4.63 -16.28 2.95
C TYR A 33 4.80 -16.72 1.50
N LYS A 34 4.54 -17.99 1.17
CA LYS A 34 4.57 -18.46 -0.23
C LYS A 34 3.64 -17.66 -1.13
N THR A 35 2.45 -17.30 -0.64
CA THR A 35 1.49 -16.47 -1.37
C THR A 35 2.01 -15.05 -1.60
N LEU A 36 2.65 -14.44 -0.59
CA LEU A 36 3.23 -13.11 -0.72
C LEU A 36 4.43 -13.09 -1.67
N PHE A 37 5.37 -14.02 -1.54
CA PHE A 37 6.51 -14.13 -2.45
C PHE A 37 6.11 -14.47 -3.90
N GLY A 38 5.01 -15.20 -4.09
CA GLY A 38 4.44 -15.47 -5.41
C GLY A 38 3.63 -14.30 -6.01
N ASN A 39 3.36 -13.25 -5.23
CA ASN A 39 2.62 -12.08 -5.69
C ASN A 39 3.58 -11.03 -6.27
N GLY A 40 3.72 -11.01 -7.59
CA GLY A 40 4.62 -10.09 -8.28
C GLY A 40 4.34 -8.61 -7.99
N GLY A 41 3.07 -8.21 -7.93
CA GLY A 41 2.70 -6.82 -7.61
C GLY A 41 3.17 -6.38 -6.22
N PHE A 42 2.99 -7.25 -5.22
CA PHE A 42 3.52 -7.04 -3.88
C PHE A 42 5.06 -6.99 -3.88
N MET A 43 5.72 -7.95 -4.56
CA MET A 43 7.18 -8.02 -4.58
C MET A 43 7.83 -6.81 -5.26
N PHE A 44 7.30 -6.32 -6.38
CA PHE A 44 7.82 -5.10 -7.02
C PHE A 44 7.62 -3.86 -6.15
N ALA A 45 6.49 -3.75 -5.45
CA ALA A 45 6.26 -2.67 -4.50
C ALA A 45 7.29 -2.70 -3.36
N VAL A 46 7.46 -3.85 -2.71
CA VAL A 46 8.37 -4.02 -1.56
C VAL A 46 9.84 -3.92 -1.94
N LEU A 47 10.27 -4.51 -3.06
CA LEU A 47 11.67 -4.44 -3.50
C LEU A 47 12.06 -3.01 -3.91
N GLY A 48 11.16 -2.28 -4.59
CA GLY A 48 11.38 -0.86 -4.86
C GLY A 48 11.41 -0.03 -3.56
N TYR A 49 10.57 -0.37 -2.58
CA TYR A 49 10.59 0.26 -1.25
C TYR A 49 11.89 -0.03 -0.50
N ALA A 50 12.44 -1.25 -0.59
CA ALA A 50 13.73 -1.58 0.00
C ALA A 50 14.87 -0.77 -0.65
N ALA A 51 14.88 -0.64 -1.99
CA ALA A 51 15.86 0.19 -2.70
C ALA A 51 15.72 1.68 -2.35
N TYR A 52 14.51 2.20 -2.22
CA TYR A 52 14.28 3.55 -1.71
C TYR A 52 14.79 3.73 -0.27
N THR A 53 14.47 2.77 0.61
CA THR A 53 14.87 2.79 2.03
C THR A 53 16.38 2.68 2.19
N PHE A 54 17.06 1.95 1.29
CA PHE A 54 18.52 1.94 1.20
C PHE A 54 19.07 3.37 1.07
N VAL A 55 18.48 4.17 0.20
CA VAL A 55 18.91 5.55 -0.09
C VAL A 55 18.63 6.46 1.09
N VAL A 56 17.40 6.46 1.60
CA VAL A 56 17.01 7.29 2.76
C VAL A 56 17.85 6.94 3.99
N GLY A 57 18.05 5.65 4.26
CA GLY A 57 18.89 5.18 5.35
C GLY A 57 20.37 5.54 5.19
N GLY A 58 20.89 5.42 3.96
CA GLY A 58 22.26 5.81 3.62
C GLY A 58 22.49 7.31 3.81
N LEU A 59 21.57 8.13 3.30
CA LEU A 59 21.57 9.59 3.50
C LEU A 59 21.46 9.95 4.98
N SER A 60 20.49 9.38 5.69
CA SER A 60 20.27 9.69 7.11
C SER A 60 21.50 9.41 7.98
N PHE A 61 22.29 8.38 7.65
CA PHE A 61 23.49 8.05 8.40
C PHE A 61 24.72 8.84 7.94
N TRP A 62 24.96 8.93 6.64
CA TRP A 62 26.20 9.48 6.08
C TRP A 62 26.16 10.96 5.74
N MET A 63 24.99 11.57 5.56
CA MET A 63 24.86 12.98 5.16
C MET A 63 25.47 13.96 6.18
N PRO A 64 25.28 13.81 7.50
CA PRO A 64 26.00 14.61 8.50
C PRO A 64 27.52 14.62 8.30
N THR A 65 28.11 13.44 8.11
CA THR A 65 29.54 13.27 7.89
C THR A 65 29.96 13.85 6.54
N TYR A 66 29.15 13.66 5.50
CA TYR A 66 29.39 14.25 4.18
C TYR A 66 29.44 15.77 4.25
N ILE A 67 28.50 16.39 4.98
CA ILE A 67 28.46 17.85 5.15
C ILE A 67 29.75 18.38 5.78
N VAL A 68 30.16 17.81 6.91
CA VAL A 68 31.37 18.24 7.63
C VAL A 68 32.65 17.99 6.81
N ARG A 69 32.68 16.91 6.02
CA ARG A 69 33.86 16.51 5.25
C ARG A 69 34.06 17.32 3.96
N TYR A 70 32.98 17.76 3.32
CA TYR A 70 33.03 18.35 1.98
C TYR A 70 32.62 19.82 1.89
N PHE A 71 32.13 20.43 2.98
CA PHE A 71 31.82 21.86 3.03
C PHE A 71 32.68 22.57 4.07
N ASP A 72 33.66 23.31 3.56
CA ASP A 72 34.60 24.06 4.40
C ASP A 72 33.89 25.05 5.32
N GLY A 73 34.31 25.10 6.58
CA GLY A 73 33.76 26.02 7.58
C GLY A 73 32.39 25.65 8.14
N VAL A 74 31.82 24.49 7.78
CA VAL A 74 30.57 23.99 8.38
C VAL A 74 30.88 23.13 9.60
N THR A 75 30.44 23.57 10.78
CA THR A 75 30.54 22.78 12.01
C THR A 75 29.53 21.62 11.99
N ALA A 76 29.84 20.55 12.73
CA ALA A 76 28.92 19.42 12.88
C ALA A 76 27.55 19.85 13.44
N GLU A 77 27.54 20.77 14.41
CA GLU A 77 26.31 21.32 14.99
C GLU A 77 25.45 22.03 13.92
N ARG A 78 26.05 22.98 13.18
CA ARG A 78 25.33 23.72 12.13
C ARG A 78 24.83 22.78 11.04
N GLY A 79 25.68 21.86 10.59
CA GLY A 79 25.35 20.85 9.58
C GLY A 79 24.15 20.01 10.01
N ASN A 80 24.17 19.48 11.23
CA ASN A 80 23.12 18.61 11.77
C ASN A 80 21.79 19.34 11.97
N ILE A 81 21.82 20.57 12.50
CA ILE A 81 20.60 21.37 12.71
C ILE A 81 19.94 21.68 11.37
N VAL A 82 20.73 22.16 10.39
CA VAL A 82 20.19 22.48 9.06
C VAL A 82 19.68 21.23 8.36
N PHE A 83 20.45 20.14 8.37
CA PHE A 83 20.06 18.86 7.77
C PHE A 83 18.74 18.34 8.37
N GLY A 84 18.63 18.32 9.70
CA GLY A 84 17.41 17.91 10.39
C GLY A 84 16.21 18.81 10.07
N ALA A 85 16.41 20.13 10.05
CA ALA A 85 15.35 21.08 9.74
C ALA A 85 14.83 20.92 8.29
N VAL A 86 15.72 20.81 7.29
CA VAL A 86 15.30 20.59 5.91
C VAL A 86 14.61 19.23 5.73
N THR A 87 15.11 18.18 6.39
CA THR A 87 14.52 16.83 6.33
C THR A 87 13.11 16.83 6.91
N VAL A 88 12.89 17.43 8.07
CA VAL A 88 11.57 17.45 8.72
C VAL A 88 10.57 18.25 7.89
N VAL A 89 10.93 19.46 7.48
CA VAL A 89 10.01 20.35 6.75
C VAL A 89 9.76 19.81 5.33
N GLY A 90 10.82 19.42 4.62
CA GLY A 90 10.75 18.87 3.28
C GLY A 90 10.00 17.53 3.26
N GLY A 91 10.31 16.65 4.22
CA GLY A 91 9.65 15.35 4.38
C GLY A 91 8.16 15.47 4.68
N PHE A 92 7.76 16.40 5.55
CA PHE A 92 6.35 16.68 5.82
C PHE A 92 5.62 17.19 4.58
N ILE A 93 6.17 18.20 3.90
CA ILE A 93 5.59 18.76 2.68
C ILE A 93 5.46 17.68 1.60
N GLY A 94 6.53 16.94 1.36
CA GLY A 94 6.58 15.84 0.38
C GLY A 94 5.49 14.81 0.66
N THR A 95 5.39 14.32 1.89
CA THR A 95 4.40 13.30 2.29
C THR A 95 2.97 13.78 2.08
N VAL A 96 2.66 15.03 2.48
CA VAL A 96 1.31 15.61 2.31
C VAL A 96 0.97 15.79 0.84
N VAL A 97 1.87 16.39 0.05
CA VAL A 97 1.67 16.60 -1.40
C VAL A 97 1.52 15.27 -2.12
N GLY A 98 2.35 14.29 -1.76
CA GLY A 98 2.34 12.93 -2.29
C GLY A 98 1.01 12.21 -2.06
N GLY A 99 0.48 12.25 -0.83
CA GLY A 99 -0.81 11.66 -0.49
C GLY A 99 -1.95 12.27 -1.32
N PHE A 100 -2.08 13.60 -1.33
CA PHE A 100 -3.14 14.27 -2.11
C PHE A 100 -3.03 14.01 -3.61
N LEU A 101 -1.82 14.05 -4.16
CA LEU A 101 -1.59 13.78 -5.57
C LEU A 101 -1.92 12.33 -5.92
N ALA A 102 -1.53 11.39 -5.07
CA ALA A 102 -1.76 9.97 -5.29
C ALA A 102 -3.25 9.64 -5.22
N ASP A 103 -3.98 10.14 -4.22
CA ASP A 103 -5.44 9.97 -4.12
C ASP A 103 -6.16 10.50 -5.35
N LYS A 104 -5.73 11.66 -5.86
CA LYS A 104 -6.33 12.27 -7.05
C LYS A 104 -6.10 11.43 -8.31
N ILE A 105 -4.90 10.87 -8.47
CA ILE A 105 -4.57 10.00 -9.62
C ILE A 105 -5.22 8.63 -9.45
N GLU A 106 -5.28 8.10 -8.23
CA GLU A 106 -5.88 6.83 -7.87
C GLU A 106 -7.35 6.80 -8.27
N LYS A 107 -8.10 7.85 -7.93
CA LYS A 107 -9.52 8.00 -8.33
C LYS A 107 -9.74 7.95 -9.84
N ARG A 108 -8.72 8.21 -10.66
CA ARG A 108 -8.83 8.26 -12.13
C ARG A 108 -8.30 7.02 -12.82
N SER A 109 -7.20 6.45 -12.33
CA SER A 109 -6.51 5.36 -13.01
C SER A 109 -6.44 4.05 -12.21
N GLY A 110 -6.87 4.08 -10.95
CA GLY A 110 -6.80 2.94 -10.04
C GLY A 110 -5.38 2.44 -9.76
N ASN A 111 -4.33 3.21 -10.05
CA ASN A 111 -2.92 2.92 -9.74
C ASN A 111 -2.11 4.20 -9.52
N GLY A 112 -2.76 5.23 -9.00
CA GLY A 112 -2.16 6.50 -8.68
C GLY A 112 -1.05 6.37 -7.65
N TYR A 113 -1.16 5.43 -6.71
CA TYR A 113 -0.15 5.28 -5.66
C TYR A 113 1.25 4.96 -6.21
N LEU A 114 1.39 3.90 -7.02
CA LEU A 114 2.67 3.55 -7.65
C LEU A 114 3.09 4.58 -8.70
N LYS A 115 2.17 5.23 -9.41
CA LYS A 115 2.50 6.29 -10.37
C LYS A 115 3.15 7.50 -9.70
N VAL A 116 2.65 7.92 -8.54
CA VAL A 116 3.26 9.00 -7.77
C VAL A 116 4.63 8.56 -7.23
N ALA A 117 4.77 7.31 -6.82
CA ALA A 117 6.07 6.78 -6.42
C ALA A 117 7.11 6.80 -7.56
N VAL A 118 6.72 6.41 -8.78
CA VAL A 118 7.59 6.52 -9.97
C VAL A 118 7.91 7.98 -10.29
N LEU A 119 6.92 8.87 -10.27
CA LEU A 119 7.13 10.30 -10.49
C LEU A 119 8.12 10.90 -9.48
N SER A 120 7.99 10.52 -8.21
CA SER A 120 8.91 10.90 -7.13
C SER A 120 10.36 10.51 -7.47
N MET A 121 10.61 9.28 -7.95
CA MET A 121 11.96 8.86 -8.34
C MET A 121 12.46 9.61 -9.57
N VAL A 122 11.62 9.80 -10.59
CA VAL A 122 11.96 10.54 -11.81
C VAL A 122 12.36 11.99 -11.51
N LEU A 123 11.73 12.62 -10.52
CA LEU A 123 12.08 13.98 -10.08
C LEU A 123 13.29 13.99 -9.13
N SER A 124 13.41 13.00 -8.24
CA SER A 124 14.49 12.94 -7.25
C SER A 124 15.86 12.70 -7.89
N VAL A 125 15.98 11.77 -8.85
CA VAL A 125 17.25 11.39 -9.48
C VAL A 125 18.01 12.57 -10.09
N PRO A 126 17.42 13.42 -10.97
CA PRO A 126 18.14 14.56 -11.54
C PRO A 126 18.51 15.61 -10.48
N VAL A 127 17.62 15.87 -9.51
CA VAL A 127 17.91 16.81 -8.41
C VAL A 127 19.09 16.31 -7.58
N PHE A 128 19.16 15.00 -7.32
CA PHE A 128 20.27 14.40 -6.58
C PHE A 128 21.59 14.57 -7.35
N TRP A 129 21.61 14.29 -8.67
CA TRP A 129 22.83 14.51 -9.47
C TRP A 129 23.30 15.97 -9.45
N ILE A 130 22.38 16.92 -9.52
CA ILE A 130 22.71 18.35 -9.40
C ILE A 130 23.26 18.65 -8.00
N LEU A 131 22.63 18.12 -6.95
CA LEU A 131 23.04 18.29 -5.56
C LEU A 131 24.48 17.84 -5.29
N LEU A 132 24.93 16.73 -5.92
CA LEU A 132 26.31 16.24 -5.80
C LEU A 132 27.36 17.17 -6.41
N SER A 133 26.95 18.09 -7.28
CA SER A 133 27.84 19.06 -7.93
C SER A 133 28.01 20.35 -7.13
N ILE A 134 27.20 20.55 -6.08
CA ILE A 134 27.20 21.79 -5.29
C ILE A 134 28.32 21.79 -4.26
N ARG A 135 29.03 22.92 -4.18
CA ARG A 135 30.15 23.13 -3.25
C ARG A 135 29.88 24.19 -2.18
N ASP A 136 28.82 24.98 -2.32
CA ASP A 136 28.35 25.91 -1.30
C ASP A 136 27.29 25.25 -0.41
N PHE A 137 27.46 25.37 0.91
CA PHE A 137 26.59 24.68 1.87
C PHE A 137 25.15 25.17 1.85
N ASN A 138 24.91 26.47 1.64
CA ASN A 138 23.56 27.01 1.67
C ASN A 138 22.78 26.57 0.42
N HIS A 139 23.40 26.62 -0.77
CA HIS A 139 22.81 26.10 -2.00
C HIS A 139 22.60 24.58 -1.92
N PHE A 140 23.52 23.85 -1.29
CA PHE A 140 23.38 22.42 -1.05
C PHE A 140 22.16 22.13 -0.18
N ALA A 141 22.00 22.84 0.94
CA ALA A 141 20.85 22.69 1.83
C ALA A 141 19.52 23.04 1.14
N MET A 142 19.49 24.06 0.28
CA MET A 142 18.30 24.39 -0.51
C MET A 142 17.93 23.28 -1.49
N LEU A 143 18.89 22.71 -2.20
CA LEU A 143 18.64 21.59 -3.10
C LEU A 143 18.30 20.30 -2.35
N LEU A 144 18.88 20.09 -1.16
CA LEU A 144 18.55 18.97 -0.30
C LEU A 144 17.09 19.05 0.17
N PHE A 145 16.62 20.24 0.53
CA PHE A 145 15.21 20.47 0.83
C PHE A 145 14.28 20.11 -0.35
N VAL A 146 14.64 20.51 -1.58
CA VAL A 146 13.89 20.12 -2.79
C VAL A 146 13.94 18.61 -3.02
N LEU A 147 15.10 17.99 -2.83
CA LEU A 147 15.28 16.55 -2.92
C LEU A 147 14.40 15.82 -1.90
N ASP A 148 14.37 16.28 -0.64
CA ASP A 148 13.53 15.69 0.42
C ASP A 148 12.05 15.76 0.07
N ILE A 149 11.56 16.88 -0.49
CA ILE A 149 10.17 16.96 -0.95
C ILE A 149 9.86 15.84 -1.96
N PHE A 150 10.74 15.63 -2.94
CA PHE A 150 10.53 14.59 -3.94
C PHE A 150 10.72 13.19 -3.37
N LEU A 151 11.72 12.95 -2.52
CA LEU A 151 11.97 11.66 -1.88
C LEU A 151 10.80 11.24 -1.00
N PHE A 152 10.22 12.14 -0.22
CA PHE A 152 9.12 11.80 0.69
C PHE A 152 7.74 11.85 0.03
N MET A 153 7.64 12.33 -1.21
CA MET A 153 6.40 12.31 -1.99
C MET A 153 5.85 10.88 -2.21
N CYS A 154 6.70 9.85 -2.19
CA CYS A 154 6.25 8.47 -2.34
C CYS A 154 5.86 7.78 -1.02
N MET A 155 6.17 8.34 0.15
CA MET A 155 6.05 7.65 1.45
C MET A 155 4.62 7.16 1.73
N SER A 156 3.64 8.07 1.76
CA SER A 156 2.23 7.71 2.01
C SER A 156 1.64 6.79 0.92
N PRO A 157 1.85 7.06 -0.38
CA PRO A 157 1.37 6.19 -1.46
C PRO A 157 1.90 4.75 -1.41
N LEU A 158 3.16 4.53 -1.01
CA LEU A 158 3.78 3.20 -1.03
C LEU A 158 3.14 2.24 -0.03
N ASP A 159 2.88 2.69 1.19
CA ASP A 159 2.21 1.87 2.21
C ASP A 159 0.82 1.46 1.73
N ALA A 160 0.07 2.39 1.12
CA ALA A 160 -1.23 2.11 0.51
C ALA A 160 -1.13 1.11 -0.65
N ALA A 161 -0.10 1.23 -1.51
CA ALA A 161 0.13 0.31 -2.61
C ALA A 161 0.42 -1.13 -2.13
N VAL A 162 1.25 -1.28 -1.10
CA VAL A 162 1.58 -2.61 -0.56
C VAL A 162 0.34 -3.25 0.08
N ILE A 163 -0.43 -2.51 0.89
CA ILE A 163 -1.70 -2.99 1.47
C ILE A 163 -2.74 -3.32 0.39
N GLY A 164 -2.78 -2.51 -0.67
CA GLY A 164 -3.68 -2.67 -1.81
C GLY A 164 -3.34 -3.85 -2.70
N SER A 165 -2.08 -4.29 -2.74
CA SER A 165 -1.62 -5.42 -3.55
C SER A 165 -1.93 -6.79 -2.95
N VAL A 166 -2.46 -6.86 -1.73
CA VAL A 166 -2.70 -8.11 -1.01
C VAL A 166 -4.15 -8.23 -0.52
N ARG A 167 -4.59 -9.47 -0.32
CA ARG A 167 -5.92 -9.76 0.24
C ARG A 167 -6.02 -9.24 1.69
N PRO A 168 -7.21 -8.80 2.14
CA PRO A 168 -7.40 -8.28 3.51
C PRO A 168 -6.84 -9.18 4.62
N ALA A 169 -7.04 -10.50 4.49
CA ALA A 169 -6.56 -11.50 5.46
C ALA A 169 -5.03 -11.60 5.58
N LEU A 170 -4.27 -11.06 4.62
CA LEU A 170 -2.80 -11.11 4.61
C LEU A 170 -2.15 -9.74 4.89
N ARG A 171 -2.92 -8.67 5.08
CA ARG A 171 -2.39 -7.29 5.18
C ARG A 171 -1.39 -7.10 6.31
N SER A 172 -1.66 -7.66 7.49
CA SER A 172 -0.75 -7.58 8.64
C SER A 172 0.57 -8.31 8.37
N THR A 173 0.50 -9.54 7.86
CA THR A 173 1.69 -10.33 7.49
C THR A 173 2.48 -9.67 6.36
N ALA A 174 1.79 -9.08 5.37
CA ALA A 174 2.40 -8.34 4.28
C ALA A 174 3.14 -7.10 4.76
N MET A 175 2.55 -6.32 5.69
CA MET A 175 3.23 -5.18 6.32
C MET A 175 4.44 -5.61 7.15
N ALA A 176 4.31 -6.67 7.95
CA ALA A 176 5.43 -7.20 8.74
C ALA A 176 6.59 -7.64 7.82
N LEU A 177 6.28 -8.36 6.75
CA LEU A 177 7.27 -8.76 5.75
C LEU A 177 7.88 -7.57 5.03
N ASN A 178 7.08 -6.57 4.65
CA ASN A 178 7.56 -5.33 4.05
C ASN A 178 8.57 -4.62 4.98
N ILE A 179 8.19 -4.35 6.24
CA ILE A 179 9.04 -3.71 7.24
C ILE A 179 10.35 -4.49 7.41
N PHE A 180 10.26 -5.81 7.55
CA PHE A 180 11.46 -6.66 7.65
C PHE A 180 12.37 -6.51 6.42
N LEU A 181 11.81 -6.58 5.20
CA LEU A 181 12.59 -6.51 3.98
C LEU A 181 13.20 -5.13 3.73
N ILE A 182 12.48 -4.04 3.99
CA ILE A 182 13.02 -2.68 3.83
C ILE A 182 14.13 -2.40 4.84
N HIS A 183 14.08 -2.99 6.04
CA HIS A 183 15.17 -2.85 7.01
C HIS A 183 16.36 -3.76 6.69
N ALA A 184 16.11 -5.02 6.34
CA ALA A 184 17.15 -5.99 6.05
C ALA A 184 17.92 -5.65 4.75
N LEU A 185 17.21 -5.23 3.70
CA LEU A 185 17.77 -4.96 2.38
C LEU A 185 17.95 -3.46 2.08
N GLY A 186 17.34 -2.58 2.89
CA GLY A 186 17.44 -1.13 2.75
C GLY A 186 18.43 -0.52 3.73
N ASP A 187 17.92 0.11 4.80
CA ASP A 187 18.74 0.97 5.67
C ASP A 187 19.72 0.22 6.57
N GLY A 188 19.48 -1.07 6.86
CA GLY A 188 20.42 -1.91 7.60
C GLY A 188 21.71 -2.17 6.81
N ILE A 189 21.61 -2.53 5.53
CA ILE A 189 22.76 -2.88 4.69
C ILE A 189 23.43 -1.65 4.06
N SER A 190 22.68 -0.57 3.81
CA SER A 190 23.20 0.61 3.11
C SER A 190 24.38 1.25 3.82
N ARG A 191 24.33 1.33 5.16
CA ARG A 191 25.39 1.93 5.98
C ARG A 191 26.73 1.23 5.78
N VAL A 192 26.73 -0.10 5.83
CA VAL A 192 27.92 -0.94 5.69
C VAL A 192 28.47 -0.85 4.26
N LEU A 193 27.61 -1.02 3.25
CA LEU A 193 28.06 -0.96 1.86
C LEU A 193 28.63 0.41 1.49
N MET A 194 28.00 1.49 1.94
CA MET A 194 28.53 2.84 1.74
C MET A 194 29.85 3.06 2.48
N GLY A 195 30.03 2.48 3.67
CA GLY A 195 31.30 2.48 4.40
C GLY A 195 32.42 1.83 3.58
N LEU A 196 32.19 0.62 3.07
CA LEU A 196 33.17 -0.10 2.23
C LEU A 196 33.55 0.66 0.95
N ILE A 197 32.58 1.33 0.31
CA ILE A 197 32.85 2.18 -0.86
C ILE A 197 33.62 3.43 -0.44
N SER A 198 33.27 4.03 0.71
CA SER A 198 33.95 5.20 1.25
C SER A 198 35.41 4.93 1.58
N ASP A 199 35.73 3.75 2.13
CA ASP A 199 37.09 3.37 2.49
C ASP A 199 37.99 3.18 1.26
N SER A 200 37.42 2.73 0.14
CA SER A 200 38.16 2.47 -1.10
C SER A 200 38.22 3.66 -2.06
N SER A 201 37.17 4.47 -2.13
CA SER A 201 37.00 5.50 -3.18
C SER A 201 36.46 6.84 -2.67
N GLY A 202 36.33 7.00 -1.35
CA GLY A 202 35.84 8.20 -0.70
C GLY A 202 34.31 8.26 -0.57
N LEU A 203 33.85 9.01 0.44
CA LEU A 203 32.43 9.10 0.76
C LEU A 203 31.59 9.72 -0.37
N GLN A 204 32.18 10.64 -1.15
CA GLN A 204 31.54 11.17 -2.37
C GLN A 204 31.09 10.06 -3.31
N SER A 205 31.94 9.07 -3.55
CA SER A 205 31.67 7.95 -4.45
C SER A 205 30.58 7.04 -3.89
N ALA A 206 30.57 6.83 -2.57
CA ALA A 206 29.51 6.09 -1.88
C ALA A 206 28.14 6.78 -2.01
N VAL A 207 28.09 8.10 -1.84
CA VAL A 207 26.83 8.87 -2.01
C VAL A 207 26.41 8.92 -3.48
N ALA A 208 27.36 8.96 -4.44
CA ALA A 208 27.08 8.93 -5.88
C ALA A 208 26.47 7.62 -6.39
N LEU A 209 26.48 6.54 -5.59
CA LEU A 209 25.72 5.32 -5.86
C LEU A 209 24.20 5.53 -5.69
N LEU A 210 23.79 6.39 -4.76
CA LEU A 210 22.40 6.50 -4.32
C LEU A 210 21.41 6.93 -5.42
N PRO A 211 21.72 7.88 -6.34
CA PRO A 211 20.85 8.20 -7.47
C PRO A 211 20.56 7.00 -8.38
N TRP A 212 21.52 6.07 -8.53
CA TRP A 212 21.31 4.84 -9.31
C TRP A 212 20.36 3.88 -8.60
N VAL A 213 20.47 3.78 -7.27
CA VAL A 213 19.56 2.95 -6.46
C VAL A 213 18.14 3.53 -6.46
N LEU A 214 17.99 4.87 -6.46
CA LEU A 214 16.68 5.52 -6.67
C LEU A 214 16.11 5.23 -8.07
N ALA A 215 16.94 5.28 -9.11
CA ALA A 215 16.52 4.92 -10.45
C ALA A 215 16.02 3.47 -10.51
N LEU A 216 16.74 2.54 -9.86
CA LEU A 216 16.31 1.15 -9.72
C LEU A 216 14.96 1.04 -9.00
N ALA A 217 14.73 1.78 -7.90
CA ALA A 217 13.43 1.81 -7.23
C ALA A 217 12.31 2.25 -8.18
N GLY A 218 12.54 3.31 -8.96
CA GLY A 218 11.61 3.79 -9.97
C GLY A 218 11.30 2.75 -11.05
N VAL A 219 12.32 2.03 -11.54
CA VAL A 219 12.15 0.94 -12.51
C VAL A 219 11.35 -0.22 -11.92
N LEU A 220 11.63 -0.64 -10.68
CA LEU A 220 10.89 -1.71 -9.99
C LEU A 220 9.41 -1.37 -9.85
N TRP A 221 9.08 -0.14 -9.43
CA TRP A 221 7.68 0.29 -9.33
C TRP A 221 7.01 0.44 -10.70
N ALA A 222 7.73 0.92 -11.72
CA ALA A 222 7.21 0.98 -13.09
C ALA A 222 6.90 -0.42 -13.64
N MET A 223 7.76 -1.41 -13.37
CA MET A 223 7.49 -2.81 -13.71
C MET A 223 6.27 -3.36 -12.96
N GLY A 224 6.10 -3.01 -11.68
CA GLY A 224 4.89 -3.33 -10.91
C GLY A 224 3.61 -2.80 -11.56
N ILE A 225 3.64 -1.57 -12.09
CA ILE A 225 2.53 -0.96 -12.82
C ILE A 225 2.23 -1.72 -14.12
N VAL A 226 3.24 -2.02 -14.94
CA VAL A 226 3.06 -2.62 -16.27
C VAL A 226 2.71 -4.10 -16.19
N GLY A 227 3.39 -4.86 -15.32
CA GLY A 227 3.32 -6.32 -15.29
C GLY A 227 2.19 -6.88 -14.44
N TYR A 228 1.75 -6.17 -13.40
CA TYR A 228 0.89 -6.75 -12.36
C TYR A 228 -0.32 -5.90 -11.99
N TRP A 229 -0.38 -4.67 -12.47
CA TRP A 229 -1.54 -3.82 -12.20
C TRP A 229 -2.59 -3.92 -13.31
N GLN A 230 -3.71 -4.57 -12.99
CA GLN A 230 -4.94 -4.46 -13.76
C GLN A 230 -5.87 -3.50 -13.03
N PRO A 231 -6.13 -2.29 -13.55
CA PRO A 231 -7.03 -1.37 -12.88
C PRO A 231 -8.42 -2.00 -12.86
N MET A 232 -8.88 -2.41 -11.68
CA MET A 232 -10.29 -2.70 -11.48
C MET A 232 -11.00 -1.35 -11.40
N LEU A 233 -11.20 -0.72 -12.56
CA LEU A 233 -11.93 0.54 -12.65
C LEU A 233 -13.34 0.28 -12.14
N TRP A 234 -13.63 0.81 -10.94
CA TRP A 234 -14.98 0.95 -10.47
C TRP A 234 -15.78 1.67 -11.57
N PRO A 235 -16.93 1.15 -12.04
CA PRO A 235 -17.65 1.76 -13.14
C PRO A 235 -17.87 3.24 -12.83
N LYS A 236 -17.65 4.14 -13.79
CA LYS A 236 -17.73 5.61 -13.55
C LYS A 236 -19.07 6.04 -12.92
N GLY A 237 -20.14 5.27 -13.11
CA GLY A 237 -21.46 5.47 -12.50
C GLY A 237 -21.63 4.93 -11.07
N ALA A 238 -20.61 4.32 -10.47
CA ALA A 238 -20.70 3.74 -9.13
C ALA A 238 -20.08 4.66 -8.04
N LEU A 239 -19.64 5.87 -8.42
CA LEU A 239 -19.39 7.00 -7.50
C LEU A 239 -20.63 7.87 -7.29
N SER A 240 -21.61 7.82 -8.20
CA SER A 240 -22.98 8.27 -7.96
C SER A 240 -23.71 7.14 -7.28
N ILE A 241 -24.05 7.30 -6.00
CA ILE A 241 -24.90 6.34 -5.30
C ILE A 241 -26.24 6.31 -6.06
N PRO A 242 -26.59 5.19 -6.72
CA PRO A 242 -27.81 5.13 -7.51
C PRO A 242 -29.01 5.36 -6.61
N LYS A 243 -30.01 6.10 -7.13
CA LYS A 243 -31.18 6.49 -6.35
C LYS A 243 -32.04 5.27 -5.98
N TYR A 244 -32.06 4.27 -6.87
CA TYR A 244 -32.84 3.04 -6.71
C TYR A 244 -31.92 1.82 -6.77
N GLN A 245 -31.78 1.16 -5.62
CA GLN A 245 -30.92 -0.01 -5.43
C GLN A 245 -31.78 -1.19 -5.03
N ALA A 246 -31.55 -2.34 -5.67
CA ALA A 246 -32.22 -3.59 -5.34
C ALA A 246 -31.26 -4.49 -4.57
N HIS A 247 -31.58 -4.76 -3.30
CA HIS A 247 -30.83 -5.70 -2.47
C HIS A 247 -31.21 -7.14 -2.87
N ARG A 248 -30.24 -7.91 -3.38
CA ARG A 248 -30.37 -9.30 -3.86
C ARG A 248 -31.27 -9.50 -5.08
N GLY A 249 -31.51 -8.43 -5.84
CA GLY A 249 -32.40 -8.43 -6.99
C GLY A 249 -33.85 -8.08 -6.62
N PHE A 250 -34.79 -8.48 -7.47
CA PHE A 250 -36.21 -8.19 -7.27
C PHE A 250 -36.72 -8.92 -6.02
N ARG A 251 -37.66 -8.29 -5.30
CA ARG A 251 -38.28 -8.86 -4.10
C ARG A 251 -38.77 -10.28 -4.38
N PRO A 252 -38.48 -11.27 -3.50
CA PRO A 252 -38.94 -12.64 -3.70
C PRO A 252 -40.45 -12.74 -3.91
N THR A 253 -40.85 -13.49 -4.94
CA THR A 253 -42.23 -13.85 -5.27
C THR A 253 -42.31 -15.35 -5.57
N ALA A 254 -43.51 -15.89 -5.82
CA ALA A 254 -43.68 -17.31 -6.13
C ALA A 254 -42.84 -17.78 -7.36
N ASP A 255 -42.51 -16.87 -8.26
CA ASP A 255 -41.80 -17.10 -9.53
C ASP A 255 -40.41 -16.44 -9.59
N VAL A 256 -39.98 -15.77 -8.52
CA VAL A 256 -38.71 -15.02 -8.47
C VAL A 256 -37.98 -15.31 -7.17
N GLN A 257 -36.84 -15.96 -7.29
CA GLN A 257 -35.92 -16.21 -6.20
C GLN A 257 -34.80 -15.16 -6.22
N GLU A 258 -34.49 -14.58 -5.06
CA GLU A 258 -33.36 -13.64 -4.90
C GLU A 258 -32.03 -14.23 -5.36
N ASN A 259 -31.04 -13.38 -5.64
CA ASN A 259 -29.70 -13.78 -6.07
C ASN A 259 -29.68 -14.67 -7.34
N THR A 260 -30.74 -14.60 -8.15
CA THR A 260 -30.81 -15.26 -9.47
C THR A 260 -30.77 -14.24 -10.60
N LEU A 261 -30.39 -14.70 -11.78
CA LEU A 261 -30.40 -13.88 -13.00
C LEU A 261 -31.81 -13.35 -13.33
N ASN A 262 -32.87 -14.11 -12.99
CA ASN A 262 -34.25 -13.68 -13.14
C ASN A 262 -34.57 -12.50 -12.21
N ALA A 263 -34.21 -12.60 -10.92
CA ALA A 263 -34.39 -11.50 -9.97
C ALA A 263 -33.63 -10.24 -10.40
N PHE A 264 -32.42 -10.37 -10.96
CA PHE A 264 -31.65 -9.23 -11.43
C PHE A 264 -32.28 -8.57 -12.66
N ARG A 265 -32.74 -9.37 -13.62
CA ARG A 265 -33.46 -8.86 -14.81
C ARG A 265 -34.74 -8.12 -14.42
N ARG A 266 -35.50 -8.64 -13.45
CA ARG A 266 -36.74 -8.00 -12.97
C ARG A 266 -36.48 -6.75 -12.14
N ALA A 267 -35.43 -6.72 -11.33
CA ALA A 267 -35.01 -5.51 -10.63
C ALA A 267 -34.71 -4.39 -11.63
N LYS A 268 -33.92 -4.69 -12.66
CA LYS A 268 -33.63 -3.74 -13.75
C LYS A 268 -34.90 -3.28 -14.47
N ALA A 269 -35.81 -4.20 -14.81
CA ALA A 269 -37.08 -3.86 -15.45
C ALA A 269 -37.98 -2.97 -14.57
N SER A 270 -37.81 -3.04 -13.25
CA SER A 270 -38.54 -2.24 -12.26
C SER A 270 -37.88 -0.90 -11.93
N GLY A 271 -36.83 -0.52 -12.68
CA GLY A 271 -36.14 0.75 -12.52
C GLY A 271 -34.99 0.75 -11.50
N ALA A 272 -34.54 -0.42 -11.03
CA ALA A 272 -33.31 -0.48 -10.22
C ALA A 272 -32.11 -0.13 -11.10
N GLU A 273 -31.34 0.87 -10.67
CA GLU A 273 -30.11 1.32 -11.33
C GLU A 273 -28.90 0.46 -10.89
N MET A 274 -29.01 -0.20 -9.74
CA MET A 274 -28.01 -1.10 -9.18
C MET A 274 -28.68 -2.30 -8.52
N VAL A 275 -28.01 -3.45 -8.61
CA VAL A 275 -28.36 -4.65 -7.86
C VAL A 275 -27.16 -5.03 -7.01
N GLU A 276 -27.38 -5.07 -5.69
CA GLU A 276 -26.44 -5.66 -4.74
C GLU A 276 -26.69 -7.17 -4.70
N CYS A 277 -25.63 -7.97 -4.61
CA CYS A 277 -25.75 -9.41 -4.41
C CYS A 277 -24.64 -9.93 -3.50
N ASP A 278 -24.98 -10.94 -2.71
CA ASP A 278 -24.05 -11.60 -1.80
C ASP A 278 -23.26 -12.65 -2.57
N VAL A 279 -21.93 -12.55 -2.52
CA VAL A 279 -21.04 -13.53 -3.13
C VAL A 279 -20.24 -14.20 -2.03
N GLN A 280 -20.27 -15.52 -2.01
CA GLN A 280 -19.44 -16.37 -1.18
C GLN A 280 -18.48 -17.18 -2.03
N LEU A 281 -17.32 -17.53 -1.48
CA LEU A 281 -16.37 -18.43 -2.11
C LEU A 281 -16.64 -19.85 -1.63
N SER A 282 -16.73 -20.79 -2.57
CA SER A 282 -16.65 -22.22 -2.27
C SER A 282 -15.22 -22.62 -1.88
N ARG A 283 -15.07 -23.80 -1.28
CA ARG A 283 -13.79 -24.39 -0.84
C ARG A 283 -12.82 -24.59 -2.00
N ASP A 284 -13.34 -24.89 -3.18
CA ASP A 284 -12.55 -25.04 -4.41
C ASP A 284 -12.24 -23.68 -5.11
N GLY A 285 -12.68 -22.56 -4.52
CA GLY A 285 -12.30 -21.21 -4.94
C GLY A 285 -13.20 -20.58 -5.99
N HIS A 286 -14.37 -21.17 -6.29
CA HIS A 286 -15.37 -20.56 -7.17
C HIS A 286 -16.21 -19.52 -6.43
N ALA A 287 -16.48 -18.41 -7.09
CA ALA A 287 -17.40 -17.38 -6.58
C ALA A 287 -18.85 -17.79 -6.88
N VAL A 288 -19.68 -17.82 -5.84
CA VAL A 288 -21.09 -18.23 -5.92
C VAL A 288 -21.96 -17.14 -5.32
N ILE A 289 -23.04 -16.77 -6.01
CA ILE A 289 -24.00 -15.80 -5.49
C ILE A 289 -24.89 -16.51 -4.48
N PHE A 290 -24.61 -16.32 -3.20
CA PHE A 290 -25.30 -16.97 -2.10
C PHE A 290 -25.19 -16.15 -0.82
N HIS A 291 -26.31 -15.96 -0.12
CA HIS A 291 -26.35 -15.15 1.09
C HIS A 291 -26.19 -15.96 2.38
N ASP A 292 -26.83 -17.12 2.48
CA ASP A 292 -26.99 -17.81 3.75
C ASP A 292 -25.69 -18.51 4.18
N ALA A 293 -25.54 -18.75 5.48
CA ALA A 293 -24.37 -19.44 6.02
C ALA A 293 -24.39 -20.96 5.74
N ASP A 294 -25.59 -21.51 5.51
CA ASP A 294 -25.84 -22.91 5.25
C ASP A 294 -26.79 -23.10 4.06
N LEU A 295 -26.87 -24.33 3.58
CA LEU A 295 -27.72 -24.69 2.45
C LEU A 295 -29.16 -25.01 2.87
N VAL A 296 -29.60 -24.74 4.11
CA VAL A 296 -30.86 -25.29 4.62
C VAL A 296 -32.04 -24.80 3.80
N ARG A 297 -32.03 -23.52 3.40
CA ARG A 297 -33.13 -22.91 2.66
C ARG A 297 -33.29 -23.40 1.22
N ILE A 298 -32.20 -23.78 0.55
CA ILE A 298 -32.19 -24.04 -0.90
C ILE A 298 -31.83 -25.50 -1.22
N GLY A 299 -30.98 -26.12 -0.42
CA GLY A 299 -30.53 -27.51 -0.59
C GLY A 299 -30.99 -28.47 0.50
N ASN A 300 -31.78 -28.00 1.49
CA ASN A 300 -32.21 -28.79 2.65
C ASN A 300 -31.05 -29.51 3.37
N SER A 301 -29.85 -28.91 3.32
CA SER A 301 -28.63 -29.43 3.92
C SER A 301 -28.13 -28.44 4.99
N LYS A 302 -27.71 -28.97 6.14
CA LYS A 302 -27.11 -28.16 7.23
C LYS A 302 -25.62 -27.88 7.02
N GLU A 303 -25.07 -28.30 5.88
CA GLU A 303 -23.69 -28.02 5.53
C GLU A 303 -23.49 -26.50 5.37
N LYS A 304 -22.35 -26.02 5.88
CA LYS A 304 -21.97 -24.62 5.72
C LYS A 304 -21.49 -24.38 4.31
N PHE A 305 -21.81 -23.22 3.76
CA PHE A 305 -21.46 -22.90 2.38
C PHE A 305 -19.93 -22.98 2.12
N GLY A 306 -19.11 -22.52 3.06
CA GLY A 306 -17.64 -22.57 2.94
C GLY A 306 -17.03 -23.98 3.05
N GLU A 307 -17.82 -25.01 3.37
CA GLU A 307 -17.36 -26.40 3.46
C GLU A 307 -17.54 -27.17 2.13
N LEU A 308 -18.22 -26.58 1.14
CA LEU A 308 -18.41 -27.12 -0.22
C LEU A 308 -17.16 -26.87 -1.09
#